data_AF-A0A0R3QJ26-F1
#
_entry.id   AF-A0A0R3QJ26-F1
#
_cell.length_a   1.000
_cell.length_b   1.000
_cell.length_c   1.000
_cell.angle_alpha   90.00
_cell.angle_beta   90.00
_cell.angle_gamma   90.00
#
_symmetry.space_group_name_H-M   'P 1'
#
loop_
_entity.id
_entity.type
_entity.pdbx_description
1 polymer ?
#
loop_
_entity_poly.entity_id
_entity_poly.type
_entity_poly.pdbx_seq_one_letter_code
_entity_poly.pdbx_strand_id
1 'polypeptide(L)'
;MGGPNLDPTANTVLNNLQKKLNAVLNKLSGQFVESLVPNIHVQMNKLGVILSKIKGPQLPKSQLVAEVDSVLEPLMELLEDKLQDYASQCEKTVLKYLLKV
;
A
#
# COMPACT_ATOMS: atom_id res chain seq x y z
N MET A 1 -16.29 7.50 29.11
CA MET A 1 -16.34 6.13 29.66
C MET A 1 -15.28 5.94 30.75
N GLY A 2 -15.26 6.71 31.85
CA GLY A 2 -14.43 6.47 33.05
C GLY A 2 -12.90 6.44 32.93
N GLY A 3 -12.33 6.19 31.75
CA GLY A 3 -10.91 5.99 31.50
C GLY A 3 -10.28 5.03 32.52
N PRO A 4 -9.23 5.45 33.24
CA PRO A 4 -8.57 4.64 34.26
C PRO A 4 -9.43 4.36 35.50
N ASN A 5 -10.54 5.08 35.70
CA ASN A 5 -11.47 4.89 36.82
C ASN A 5 -12.63 3.94 36.47
N LEU A 6 -12.56 3.26 35.32
CA LEU A 6 -13.55 2.26 34.91
C LEU A 6 -13.37 0.97 35.71
N ASP A 7 -14.48 0.30 36.04
CA ASP A 7 -14.46 -1.03 36.65
C ASP A 7 -13.47 -1.98 35.91
N PRO A 8 -12.60 -2.71 36.63
CA PRO A 8 -11.58 -3.55 36.01
C PRO A 8 -12.13 -4.59 35.04
N THR A 9 -13.30 -5.17 35.35
CA THR A 9 -13.94 -6.19 34.51
C THR A 9 -14.43 -5.56 33.20
N ALA A 10 -15.11 -4.42 33.30
CA ALA A 10 -15.54 -3.66 32.12
C ALA A 10 -14.33 -3.22 31.27
N ASN A 11 -13.24 -2.78 31.90
CA ASN A 11 -12.01 -2.41 31.21
C ASN A 11 -11.37 -3.60 30.47
N THR A 12 -11.32 -4.78 31.08
CA THR A 12 -10.85 -6.00 30.40
C THR A 12 -11.70 -6.35 29.18
N VAL A 13 -13.03 -6.25 29.28
CA VAL A 13 -13.93 -6.51 28.16
C VAL A 13 -13.70 -5.54 27.01
N LEU A 14 -13.61 -4.24 27.30
CA LEU A 14 -13.38 -3.21 26.28
C LEU A 14 -12.01 -3.36 25.60
N ASN A 15 -10.95 -3.66 26.35
CA ASN A 15 -9.63 -3.91 25.79
C ASN A 15 -9.62 -5.14 24.87
N ASN A 16 -10.31 -6.22 25.25
CA ASN A 16 -10.43 -7.40 24.41
C ASN A 16 -11.25 -7.12 23.14
N LEU A 17 -12.30 -6.31 23.24
CA LEU A 17 -13.07 -5.87 22.07
C LEU A 17 -12.20 -5.02 21.13
N GLN A 18 -11.44 -4.07 21.65
CA GLN A 18 -10.53 -3.24 20.86
C GLN A 18 -9.50 -4.10 20.11
N LYS A 19 -8.91 -5.10 20.77
CA LYS A 19 -8.00 -6.06 20.12
C LYS A 19 -8.68 -6.82 18.97
N LYS A 20 -9.92 -7.29 19.17
CA LYS A 20 -10.68 -7.98 18.12
C LYS A 20 -10.98 -7.06 16.93
N LEU A 21 -11.40 -5.83 17.19
CA LEU A 21 -11.66 -4.84 16.13
C LEU A 21 -10.40 -4.54 15.33
N ASN A 22 -9.26 -4.35 15.99
CA ASN A 22 -7.97 -4.17 15.31
C ASN A 22 -7.59 -5.39 14.45
N ALA A 23 -7.81 -6.61 14.95
CA ALA A 23 -7.55 -7.82 14.18
C ALA A 23 -8.45 -7.93 12.94
N VAL A 24 -9.73 -7.55 13.05
CA VAL A 24 -10.66 -7.48 11.92
C VAL A 24 -10.21 -6.43 10.92
N LEU A 25 -9.82 -5.23 11.37
CA LEU A 25 -9.32 -4.18 10.49
C LEU A 25 -8.06 -4.63 9.72
N ASN A 26 -7.13 -5.32 10.39
CA ASN A 26 -5.93 -5.88 9.75
C ASN A 26 -6.30 -6.90 8.67
N LYS A 27 -7.24 -7.81 8.97
CA LYS A 27 -7.68 -8.83 8.02
C LYS A 27 -8.33 -8.19 6.79
N LEU A 28 -9.24 -7.24 6.99
CA LEU A 28 -9.89 -6.52 5.89
C LEU A 28 -8.87 -5.74 5.04
N SER A 29 -7.90 -5.08 5.70
CA SER A 29 -6.81 -4.38 5.01
C SER A 29 -5.96 -5.34 4.18
N GLY A 30 -5.62 -6.52 4.72
CA GLY A 30 -4.89 -7.56 3.98
C GLY A 30 -5.65 -8.06 2.76
N GLN A 31 -6.95 -8.37 2.91
CA GLN A 31 -7.80 -8.78 1.78
C GLN A 31 -7.90 -7.69 0.70
N PHE A 32 -7.95 -6.43 1.11
CA PHE A 32 -7.93 -5.31 0.18
C PHE A 32 -6.61 -5.25 -0.59
N VAL A 33 -5.46 -5.36 0.08
CA VAL A 33 -4.14 -5.36 -0.58
C VAL A 33 -3.99 -6.57 -1.52
N GLU A 34 -4.45 -7.75 -1.12
CA GLU A 34 -4.48 -8.95 -1.98
C GLU A 34 -5.27 -8.70 -3.27
N SER A 35 -6.36 -7.92 -3.20
CA SER A 35 -7.15 -7.56 -4.38
C SER A 35 -6.41 -6.66 -5.38
N LEU A 36 -5.36 -5.96 -4.94
CA LEU A 36 -4.53 -5.09 -5.78
C LEU A 36 -3.42 -5.86 -6.52
N VAL A 37 -3.01 -7.02 -6.01
CA VAL A 37 -1.90 -7.84 -6.54
C VAL A 37 -2.02 -8.12 -8.05
N PRO A 38 -3.20 -8.49 -8.60
CA PRO A 38 -3.32 -8.74 -10.03
C PRO A 38 -3.01 -7.51 -10.89
N ASN A 39 -3.43 -6.31 -10.46
CA ASN A 39 -3.16 -5.07 -11.19
C ASN A 39 -1.67 -4.70 -11.10
N ILE A 40 -1.08 -4.81 -9.90
CA ILE A 40 0.37 -4.63 -9.70
C ILE A 40 1.16 -5.58 -10.61
N HIS A 41 0.76 -6.84 -10.71
CA HIS A 41 1.40 -7.82 -11.59
C HIS A 41 1.32 -7.43 -13.07
N VAL A 42 0.18 -6.89 -13.52
CA VAL A 42 0.05 -6.36 -14.89
C VAL A 42 1.03 -5.21 -15.14
N GLN A 43 1.18 -4.26 -14.20
CA GLN A 43 2.14 -3.18 -14.37
C GLN A 43 3.59 -3.69 -14.30
N MET A 44 3.88 -4.66 -13.43
CA MET A 44 5.21 -5.26 -13.33
C MET A 44 5.62 -5.97 -14.64
N ASN A 45 4.67 -6.60 -15.33
CA ASN A 45 4.92 -7.16 -16.65
C ASN A 45 5.23 -6.08 -17.69
N LYS A 46 4.49 -4.96 -17.70
CA LYS A 46 4.78 -3.83 -18.59
C LYS A 46 6.17 -3.25 -18.32
N LEU A 47 6.50 -3.06 -17.05
CA LEU A 47 7.82 -2.64 -16.59
C LEU A 47 8.90 -3.59 -17.13
N GLY A 48 8.71 -4.91 -17.00
CA GLY A 48 9.63 -5.91 -17.53
C GLY A 48 9.81 -5.84 -19.05
N VAL A 49 8.74 -5.55 -19.80
CA VAL A 49 8.81 -5.34 -21.25
C VAL A 49 9.63 -4.09 -21.59
N ILE A 50 9.44 -2.98 -20.87
CA ILE A 50 10.22 -1.75 -21.09
C ILE A 50 11.69 -2.00 -20.77
N LEU A 51 11.97 -2.65 -19.63
CA LEU A 51 13.31 -3.02 -19.21
C LEU A 51 14.02 -3.89 -20.26
N SER A 52 13.32 -4.84 -20.89
CA SER A 52 13.88 -5.72 -21.92
C SER A 52 14.33 -4.99 -23.21
N LYS A 53 13.82 -3.76 -23.44
CA LYS A 53 14.16 -2.96 -24.62
C LYS A 53 15.43 -2.12 -24.42
N ILE A 54 15.88 -1.96 -23.18
CA ILE A 54 17.11 -1.23 -22.86
C ILE A 54 18.31 -2.07 -23.32
N LYS A 55 19.09 -1.54 -24.27
CA LYS A 55 20.28 -2.19 -24.84
C LYS A 55 21.44 -1.20 -24.89
N GLY A 56 22.66 -1.68 -24.64
CA GLY A 56 23.90 -0.92 -24.88
C GLY A 56 24.96 -1.16 -23.79
N PRO A 57 26.26 -1.16 -24.14
CA PRO A 57 27.32 -1.54 -23.20
C PRO A 57 27.51 -0.53 -22.06
N GLN A 58 27.23 0.76 -22.25
CA GLN A 58 27.06 1.79 -21.19
C GLN A 58 26.28 2.98 -21.74
N LEU A 59 25.15 3.33 -21.14
CA LEU A 59 24.42 4.57 -21.44
C LEU A 59 25.05 5.76 -20.70
N PRO A 60 25.11 6.95 -21.32
CA PRO A 60 25.41 8.20 -20.61
C PRO A 60 24.46 8.37 -19.41
N LYS A 61 24.93 8.95 -18.30
CA LYS A 61 24.13 9.09 -17.06
C LYS A 61 22.77 9.75 -17.28
N SER A 62 22.67 10.77 -18.13
CA SER A 62 21.39 11.43 -18.42
C SER A 62 20.41 10.51 -19.14
N GLN A 63 20.91 9.66 -20.03
CA GLN A 63 20.10 8.70 -20.77
C GLN A 63 19.69 7.53 -19.87
N LEU A 64 20.57 7.10 -18.97
CA LEU A 64 20.24 6.09 -17.95
C LEU A 64 19.12 6.55 -17.02
N VAL A 65 19.12 7.81 -16.58
CA VAL A 65 18.04 8.37 -15.74
C VAL A 65 16.70 8.31 -16.48
N ALA A 66 16.66 8.76 -17.74
CA ALA A 66 15.45 8.72 -18.54
C ALA A 66 14.91 7.29 -18.77
N GLU A 67 15.80 6.32 -18.99
CA GLU A 67 15.40 4.91 -19.13
C GLU A 67 14.86 4.33 -17.82
N VAL A 68 15.45 4.69 -16.67
CA VAL A 68 14.95 4.30 -15.35
C VAL A 68 13.57 4.87 -15.09
N ASP A 69 13.36 6.15 -15.38
CA ASP A 69 12.06 6.80 -15.23
C ASP A 69 11.01 6.11 -16.11
N SER A 70 11.35 5.83 -17.37
CA SER A 70 10.47 5.13 -18.30
C SER A 70 10.11 3.70 -17.85
N VAL A 71 11.06 2.99 -17.23
CA VAL A 71 10.81 1.65 -16.67
C VAL A 71 9.85 1.73 -15.48
N LEU A 72 9.99 2.72 -14.60
CA LEU A 72 9.19 2.85 -13.38
C LEU A 72 7.80 3.47 -13.62
N GLU A 73 7.63 4.22 -14.70
CA GLU A 73 6.40 4.96 -15.05
C GLU A 73 5.11 4.12 -14.93
N PRO A 74 5.00 2.87 -15.46
CA PRO A 74 3.77 2.09 -15.36
C PRO A 74 3.37 1.75 -13.91
N LEU A 75 4.35 1.62 -13.01
CA LEU A 75 4.08 1.36 -11.60
C LEU A 75 3.74 2.66 -10.87
N MET A 76 4.43 3.75 -11.18
CA MET A 76 4.17 5.07 -10.60
C MET A 76 2.78 5.60 -10.93
N GLU A 77 2.34 5.48 -12.19
CA GLU A 77 0.98 5.89 -12.60
C GLU A 77 -0.11 5.14 -11.83
N LEU A 78 0.03 3.81 -11.67
CA LEU A 78 -0.91 3.00 -10.90
C LEU A 78 -0.94 3.43 -9.43
N LEU A 79 0.24 3.63 -8.84
CA LEU A 79 0.35 4.00 -7.44
C LEU A 79 -0.19 5.40 -7.20
N GLU A 80 0.08 6.37 -8.07
CA GLU A 80 -0.41 7.75 -7.92
C GLU A 80 -1.94 7.82 -7.94
N ASP A 81 -2.58 7.24 -8.96
CA ASP A 81 -4.04 7.20 -9.10
C ASP A 81 -4.70 6.55 -7.86
N LYS A 82 -4.19 5.39 -7.45
CA LYS A 82 -4.79 4.62 -6.35
C LYS A 82 -4.48 5.22 -4.97
N LEU A 83 -3.25 5.68 -4.73
CA LEU A 83 -2.87 6.26 -3.44
C LEU A 83 -3.53 7.61 -3.19
N GLN A 84 -3.71 8.42 -4.24
CA GLN A 84 -4.44 9.68 -4.13
C GLN A 84 -5.91 9.44 -3.80
N ASP A 85 -6.54 8.47 -4.47
CA ASP A 85 -7.90 8.03 -4.15
C ASP A 85 -8.00 7.58 -2.68
N TYR A 86 -7.09 6.71 -2.24
CA TYR A 86 -7.10 6.20 -0.86
C TYR A 86 -6.86 7.30 0.16
N ALA A 87 -5.96 8.24 -0.11
CA ALA A 87 -5.68 9.36 0.78
C ALA A 87 -6.89 10.30 0.93
N SER A 88 -7.71 10.43 -0.11
CA SER A 88 -8.92 11.27 -0.07
C SER A 88 -10.11 10.59 0.61
N GLN A 89 -10.21 9.25 0.52
CA GLN A 89 -11.38 8.50 0.97
C GLN A 89 -11.18 7.76 2.31
N CYS A 90 -9.93 7.45 2.69
CA CYS A 90 -9.66 6.68 3.90
C CYS A 90 -9.39 7.56 5.12
N GLU A 91 -9.83 7.10 6.29
CA GLU A 91 -9.34 7.63 7.57
C GLU A 91 -7.83 7.36 7.71
N LYS A 92 -7.11 8.25 8.40
CA LYS A 92 -5.64 8.21 8.50
C LYS A 92 -5.10 6.88 9.04
N THR A 93 -5.78 6.27 10.00
CA THR A 93 -5.40 4.97 10.56
C THR A 93 -5.57 3.86 9.53
N VAL A 94 -6.68 3.88 8.77
CA VAL A 94 -6.96 2.91 7.70
C VAL A 94 -5.92 3.05 6.59
N LEU A 95 -5.63 4.27 6.13
CA LEU A 95 -4.58 4.51 5.15
C LEU A 95 -3.22 3.98 5.63
N LYS A 96 -2.85 4.25 6.88
CA LYS A 96 -1.60 3.74 7.46
C LYS A 96 -1.56 2.20 7.48
N TYR A 97 -2.69 1.54 7.66
CA TYR A 97 -2.76 0.09 7.56
C TYR A 97 -2.60 -0.40 6.13
N LEU A 98 -3.28 0.22 5.17
CA LEU A 98 -3.17 -0.13 3.75
C LEU A 98 -1.76 0.04 3.19
N LEU A 99 -1.01 1.05 3.64
CA LEU A 99 0.36 1.31 3.17
C LEU A 99 1.44 0.48 3.85
N LYS A 100 1.12 -0.18 4.96
CA LYS A 100 2.10 -0.92 5.78
C LYS A 100 2.17 -2.40 5.47
N VAL A 101 1.07 -2.96 4.95
CA VAL A 101 0.97 -4.37 4.57
C VAL A 101 1.76 -4.59 3.30
#